data_AF-E0VBW5-F1
#
_entry.id   AF-E0VBW5-F1
#
_cell.length_a   1.000
_cell.length_b   1.000
_cell.length_c   1.000
_cell.angle_alpha   90.00
_cell.angle_beta   90.00
_cell.angle_gamma   90.00
#
_symmetry.space_group_name_H-M   'P 1'
#
loop_
_entity.id
_entity.type
_entity.pdbx_description
1 polymer ?
#
loop_
_entity_poly.entity_id
_entity_poly.type
_entity_poly.pdbx_seq_one_letter_code
_entity_poly.pdbx_strand_id
1 'polypeptide(L)'
;MKSIFFHLENPDKVQIQLFLNNDVPKITKVISFQRNLSENLGKFLIKLNGRVEDLVKKSSKSGKKDKTNDDNNSINVIGKFFSNDEPISDELTFQNMFEEHEKNKITLNILGVDYNAFINWPYVSVIKPPKEIKVGCPTSPSEIVILSGDLKHSNFKWYKKLPHHRDWIYCEDNFFYTPKEEDIGYNIKLVCIPKSENKIGSEYHVDCPKLVTPFNETELIKKRHEFTKSETKPEKIRVVCYNILADTYTNTKEAKNSIFAYCNSDALDLENRKRLLLTELTGYNSDIICLQEVDKKLYDTVFLPFCNFKNFNSVYNKKEGFREGCAMFYKKSKFEFIDHVQYLYAVELKNNKIFKNLKEIIYNNNKLVTRLNSLQTLLQVVVLKSLTSANDYLVVGNTHLYFHPDADHIRLLQGIMGFDLLNNTANELKRKLPDINVSIIFCGDFNSTPDCGVYKYITEGYIEGSEIDWKSNLEEAVDGYSANHSVKMISACGTPEFTNYTKGFKACLDYIYFQNNRLELESFVPFPSLDDLSREVALPSTFFPSDHVALIADLKWKC
;
A
#
# COMPACT_ATOMS: atom_id res chain seq x y z
N MET A 1 -6.18 12.91 -31.12
CA MET A 1 -6.21 14.14 -30.30
C MET A 1 -5.02 15.01 -30.71
N LYS A 2 -5.23 16.30 -31.01
CA LYS A 2 -4.17 17.26 -31.39
C LYS A 2 -3.85 18.13 -30.16
N SER A 3 -2.95 17.64 -29.32
CA SER A 3 -2.71 18.25 -28.00
C SER A 3 -1.27 18.08 -27.53
N ILE A 4 -0.82 19.01 -26.69
CA ILE A 4 0.45 18.96 -25.98
C ILE A 4 0.19 19.10 -24.48
N PHE A 5 0.66 18.16 -23.69
CA PHE A 5 0.49 18.14 -22.24
C PHE A 5 1.78 18.55 -21.54
N PHE A 6 1.63 19.35 -20.48
CA PHE A 6 2.70 19.79 -19.59
C PHE A 6 2.37 19.33 -18.17
N HIS A 7 3.21 18.47 -17.61
CA HIS A 7 3.07 17.95 -16.25
C HIS A 7 4.23 18.44 -15.40
N LEU A 8 3.93 19.20 -14.35
CA LEU A 8 4.92 19.67 -13.40
C LEU A 8 5.25 18.52 -12.44
N GLU A 9 6.48 18.00 -12.51
CA GLU A 9 6.91 16.87 -11.66
C GLU A 9 7.46 17.34 -10.31
N ASN A 10 8.16 18.48 -10.31
CA ASN A 10 8.93 19.07 -9.21
C ASN A 10 9.01 20.61 -9.44
N PRO A 11 9.40 21.43 -8.45
CA PRO A 11 9.36 22.90 -8.57
C PRO A 11 10.11 23.47 -9.77
N ASP A 12 11.09 22.74 -10.34
CA ASP A 12 11.93 23.24 -11.43
C ASP A 12 11.81 22.47 -12.75
N LYS A 13 11.02 21.38 -12.81
CA LYS A 13 10.97 20.48 -13.98
C LYS A 13 9.57 20.29 -14.53
N VAL A 14 9.50 20.19 -15.85
CA VAL A 14 8.28 19.87 -16.59
C VAL A 14 8.49 18.69 -17.52
N GLN A 15 7.59 17.71 -17.42
CA GLN A 15 7.44 16.64 -18.38
C GLN A 15 6.45 17.08 -19.47
N ILE A 16 6.83 16.90 -20.73
CA ILE A 16 6.07 17.36 -21.89
C ILE A 16 5.71 16.16 -22.77
N GLN A 17 4.45 16.05 -23.19
CA GLN A 17 3.98 15.03 -24.11
C GLN A 17 3.18 15.63 -25.26
N LEU A 18 3.74 15.59 -26.48
CA LEU A 18 3.07 16.01 -27.70
C LEU A 18 2.44 14.79 -28.38
N PHE A 19 1.11 14.80 -28.53
CA PHE A 19 0.38 13.85 -29.35
C PHE A 19 0.36 14.35 -30.80
N LEU A 20 1.48 14.15 -31.50
CA LEU A 20 1.66 14.56 -32.88
C LEU A 20 0.78 13.70 -33.78
N ASN A 21 -0.29 14.28 -34.31
CA ASN A 21 -1.18 13.66 -35.28
C ASN A 21 -1.39 14.62 -36.44
N ASN A 22 -0.66 14.38 -37.52
CA ASN A 22 -0.68 15.19 -38.72
C ASN A 22 -0.99 14.31 -39.93
N ASP A 23 -1.81 14.82 -40.85
CA ASP A 23 -2.24 14.08 -42.04
C ASP A 23 -1.21 14.20 -43.18
N VAL A 24 -0.54 15.35 -43.28
CA VAL A 24 0.45 15.64 -44.32
C VAL A 24 1.65 16.36 -43.71
N PRO A 25 2.81 15.69 -43.55
CA PRO A 25 3.03 14.25 -43.74
C PRO A 25 2.28 13.42 -42.71
N LYS A 26 1.85 12.20 -43.10
CA LYS A 26 1.07 11.30 -42.25
C LYS A 26 1.93 10.76 -41.10
N ILE A 27 1.75 11.34 -39.92
CA ILE A 27 2.49 11.00 -38.70
C ILE A 27 1.51 10.93 -37.53
N THR A 28 1.50 9.80 -36.84
CA THR A 28 0.78 9.61 -35.58
C THR A 28 1.76 9.05 -34.54
N LYS A 29 2.29 9.91 -33.68
CA LYS A 29 3.30 9.57 -32.66
C LYS A 29 3.12 10.41 -31.40
N VAL A 30 3.46 9.84 -30.25
CA VAL A 30 3.65 10.61 -29.01
C VAL A 30 5.14 10.92 -28.87
N ILE A 31 5.47 12.19 -28.63
CA ILE A 31 6.83 12.66 -28.39
C ILE A 31 6.93 13.17 -26.96
N SER A 32 7.91 12.68 -26.20
CA SER A 32 8.09 13.04 -24.80
C SER A 32 9.40 13.78 -24.56
N PHE A 33 9.37 14.78 -23.68
CA PHE A 33 10.52 15.55 -23.22
C PHE A 33 10.48 15.74 -21.70
N GLN A 34 11.64 15.95 -21.10
CA GLN A 34 11.79 16.48 -19.74
C GLN A 34 12.69 17.71 -19.81
N ARG A 35 12.15 18.87 -19.41
CA ARG A 35 12.78 20.19 -19.51
C ARG A 35 12.76 20.91 -18.15
N ASN A 36 13.52 21.98 -18.03
CA ASN A 36 13.46 22.85 -16.85
C ASN A 36 12.41 23.93 -17.05
N LEU A 37 11.72 24.34 -15.98
CA LEU A 37 10.70 25.39 -16.02
C LEU A 37 11.26 26.77 -16.40
N SER A 38 12.48 27.05 -15.97
CA SER A 38 13.25 28.25 -16.33
C SER A 38 13.85 28.18 -17.74
N GLU A 39 13.64 27.09 -18.48
CA GLU A 39 14.10 26.99 -19.85
C GLU A 39 13.26 27.89 -20.76
N ASN A 40 13.99 28.62 -21.59
CA ASN A 40 13.49 29.40 -22.70
C ASN A 40 12.73 28.53 -23.74
N LEU A 41 11.56 29.00 -24.19
CA LEU A 41 10.70 28.29 -25.14
C LEU A 41 11.41 28.01 -26.47
N GLY A 42 12.18 28.96 -26.99
CA GLY A 42 12.97 28.79 -28.22
C GLY A 42 13.94 27.61 -28.14
N LYS A 43 14.63 27.42 -27.01
CA LYS A 43 15.51 26.25 -26.80
C LYS A 43 14.76 24.92 -26.86
N PHE A 44 13.53 24.88 -26.35
CA PHE A 44 12.67 23.70 -26.46
C PHE A 44 12.19 23.50 -27.90
N LEU A 45 11.71 24.55 -28.56
CA LEU A 45 11.20 24.50 -29.93
C LEU A 45 12.26 23.98 -30.90
N ILE A 46 13.53 24.39 -30.76
CA ILE A 46 14.64 23.83 -31.56
C ILE A 46 14.73 22.31 -31.42
N LYS A 47 14.66 21.79 -30.18
CA LYS A 47 14.73 20.35 -29.92
C LYS A 47 13.49 19.61 -30.43
N LEU A 48 12.32 20.22 -30.28
CA LEU A 48 11.08 19.67 -30.78
C LEU A 48 11.10 19.58 -32.31
N ASN A 49 11.45 20.67 -32.99
CA ASN A 49 11.55 20.77 -34.43
C ASN A 49 12.48 19.68 -34.98
N GLY A 50 13.70 19.55 -34.43
CA GLY A 50 14.63 18.50 -34.85
C GLY A 50 14.07 17.08 -34.70
N ARG A 51 13.35 16.79 -33.61
CA ARG A 51 12.74 15.46 -33.40
C ARG A 51 11.57 15.20 -34.34
N VAL A 52 10.80 16.23 -34.68
CA VAL A 52 9.70 16.14 -35.66
C VAL A 52 10.26 16.00 -37.08
N GLU A 53 11.30 16.74 -37.45
CA GLU A 53 12.01 16.59 -38.72
C GLU A 53 12.51 15.15 -38.94
N ASP A 54 13.08 14.53 -37.91
CA ASP A 54 13.52 13.14 -37.97
C ASP A 54 12.37 12.16 -38.22
N LEU A 55 11.19 12.42 -37.63
CA LEU A 55 9.98 11.61 -37.88
C LEU A 55 9.44 11.81 -39.29
N VAL A 56 9.46 13.04 -39.79
CA VAL A 56 9.10 13.39 -41.17
C VAL A 56 10.01 12.64 -42.15
N LYS A 57 11.34 12.72 -41.97
CA LYS A 57 12.33 11.99 -42.79
C LYS A 57 12.15 10.47 -42.76
N LYS A 58 11.70 9.89 -41.63
CA LYS A 58 11.42 8.45 -41.52
C LYS A 58 10.14 8.06 -42.25
N SER A 59 9.08 8.87 -42.15
CA SER A 59 7.80 8.63 -42.84
C SER A 59 7.92 8.69 -44.38
N SER A 60 8.77 9.59 -44.90
CA SER A 60 9.00 9.70 -46.35
C SER A 60 9.81 8.52 -46.92
N LYS A 61 10.63 7.84 -46.11
CA LYS A 61 11.41 6.65 -46.52
C LYS A 61 10.59 5.36 -46.54
N SER A 62 9.57 5.21 -45.69
CA SER A 62 8.73 3.99 -45.64
C SER A 62 7.73 3.87 -46.80
N GLY A 63 7.51 4.94 -47.57
CA GLY A 63 6.58 4.97 -48.70
C GLY A 63 7.19 4.78 -50.09
N LYS A 64 8.52 4.76 -50.24
CA LYS A 64 9.19 4.66 -51.55
C LYS A 64 9.66 3.22 -51.81
N LYS A 65 8.79 2.39 -52.41
CA LYS A 65 9.18 1.17 -53.12
C LYS A 65 9.04 1.24 -54.63
N ASP A 66 8.71 2.39 -55.21
CA ASP A 66 8.82 2.60 -56.66
C ASP A 66 9.16 4.04 -57.06
N LYS A 67 10.21 4.12 -57.89
CA LYS A 67 10.69 5.18 -58.82
C LYS A 67 11.18 6.55 -58.31
N THR A 68 12.49 6.73 -58.54
CA THR A 68 13.23 7.86 -59.16
C THR A 68 12.53 9.23 -59.28
N ASN A 69 12.94 10.16 -58.42
CA ASN A 69 13.67 11.39 -58.78
C ASN A 69 13.92 12.20 -57.51
N ASP A 70 15.10 12.83 -57.46
CA ASP A 70 15.51 13.79 -56.45
C ASP A 70 14.60 15.01 -56.48
N ASP A 71 13.98 15.30 -55.35
CA ASP A 71 13.74 16.66 -54.89
C ASP A 71 13.90 16.66 -53.37
N ASN A 72 14.97 17.30 -52.91
CA ASN A 72 15.25 17.62 -51.52
C ASN A 72 14.27 18.70 -51.03
N ASN A 73 12.97 18.38 -50.99
CA ASN A 73 12.01 19.17 -50.21
C ASN A 73 12.23 18.84 -48.72
N SER A 74 13.25 19.47 -48.14
CA SER A 74 13.39 19.56 -46.68
C SER A 74 12.19 20.33 -46.15
N ILE A 75 11.18 19.60 -45.67
CA ILE A 75 10.05 20.21 -44.94
C ILE A 75 10.66 20.94 -43.75
N ASN A 76 10.64 22.27 -43.79
CA ASN A 76 11.11 23.13 -42.72
C ASN A 76 10.10 23.06 -41.57
N VAL A 77 10.48 22.47 -40.43
CA VAL A 77 9.60 22.32 -39.28
C VAL A 77 9.83 23.49 -38.33
N ILE A 78 8.88 24.41 -38.32
CA ILE A 78 8.89 25.55 -37.40
C ILE A 78 7.71 25.40 -36.43
N GLY A 79 8.00 24.98 -35.20
CA GLY A 79 7.06 25.07 -34.10
C GLY A 79 7.00 26.47 -33.50
N LYS A 80 5.82 26.95 -33.15
CA LYS A 80 5.62 28.23 -32.44
C LYS A 80 4.43 28.17 -31.48
N PHE A 81 4.57 28.76 -30.30
CA PHE A 81 3.47 28.88 -29.34
C PHE A 81 2.65 30.15 -29.59
N PHE A 82 1.36 30.08 -29.29
CA PHE A 82 0.40 31.17 -29.41
C PHE A 82 -0.48 31.27 -28.16
N SER A 83 -0.88 32.49 -27.81
CA SER A 83 -1.75 32.87 -26.70
C SER A 83 -2.96 33.61 -27.29
N ASN A 84 -4.13 32.98 -27.32
CA ASN A 84 -5.31 33.49 -28.06
C ASN A 84 -4.98 33.96 -29.49
N ASP A 85 -4.26 33.13 -30.25
CA ASP A 85 -3.82 33.37 -31.63
C ASP A 85 -2.71 34.43 -31.82
N GLU A 86 -2.24 35.07 -30.75
CA GLU A 86 -1.05 35.93 -30.77
C GLU A 86 0.23 35.14 -30.48
N PRO A 87 1.31 35.32 -31.25
CA PRO A 87 2.55 34.56 -31.07
C PRO A 87 3.22 34.88 -29.72
N ILE A 88 3.59 33.84 -28.98
CA ILE A 88 4.37 33.95 -27.75
C ILE A 88 5.85 34.13 -28.12
N SER A 89 6.55 35.03 -27.43
CA SER A 89 7.98 35.24 -27.65
C SER A 89 8.79 34.01 -27.27
N ASP A 90 9.69 33.57 -28.16
CA ASP A 90 10.61 32.48 -27.91
C ASP A 90 11.55 32.77 -26.73
N GLU A 91 11.74 34.04 -26.35
CA GLU A 91 12.57 34.50 -25.22
C GLU A 91 11.98 34.14 -23.85
N LEU A 92 10.66 33.94 -23.77
CA LEU A 92 9.97 33.60 -22.54
C LEU A 92 10.34 32.19 -22.05
N THR A 93 10.13 31.95 -20.76
CA THR A 93 10.32 30.63 -20.16
C THR A 93 9.02 29.82 -20.13
N PHE A 94 9.10 28.52 -19.87
CA PHE A 94 7.89 27.72 -19.59
C PHE A 94 7.07 28.29 -18.43
N GLN A 95 7.75 28.79 -17.38
CA GLN A 95 7.07 29.43 -16.25
C GLN A 95 6.20 30.62 -16.70
N ASN A 96 6.73 31.51 -17.54
CA ASN A 96 5.96 32.65 -18.05
C ASN A 96 4.79 32.19 -18.94
N MET A 97 5.00 31.17 -19.79
CA MET A 97 3.92 30.61 -20.62
C MET A 97 2.79 30.02 -19.76
N PHE A 98 3.13 29.41 -18.62
CA PHE A 98 2.13 28.82 -17.72
C PHE A 98 1.33 29.88 -16.97
N GLU A 99 1.95 31.00 -16.58
CA GLU A 99 1.25 32.18 -16.04
C GLU A 99 0.28 32.79 -17.07
N GLU A 100 0.66 32.83 -18.35
CA GLU A 100 -0.25 33.27 -19.41
C GLU A 100 -1.43 32.32 -19.63
N HIS A 101 -1.20 31.01 -19.54
CA HIS A 101 -2.24 30.00 -19.71
C HIS A 101 -3.38 30.13 -18.68
N GLU A 102 -3.11 30.66 -17.48
CA GLU A 102 -4.19 30.90 -16.50
C GLU A 102 -5.22 31.91 -17.01
N LYS A 103 -4.82 32.78 -17.94
CA LYS A 103 -5.67 33.84 -18.50
C LYS A 103 -6.14 33.51 -19.91
N ASN A 104 -5.31 32.83 -20.69
CA ASN A 104 -5.48 32.66 -22.13
C ASN A 104 -5.37 31.21 -22.58
N LYS A 105 -5.98 30.89 -23.72
CA LYS A 105 -5.79 29.60 -24.36
C LYS A 105 -4.42 29.58 -25.05
N ILE A 106 -3.59 28.61 -24.68
CA ILE A 106 -2.28 28.40 -25.32
C ILE A 106 -2.37 27.28 -26.36
N THR A 107 -1.78 27.50 -27.53
CA THR A 107 -1.63 26.49 -28.59
C THR A 107 -0.18 26.41 -29.08
N LEU A 108 0.23 25.24 -29.55
CA LEU A 108 1.45 25.04 -30.31
C LEU A 108 1.08 24.81 -31.76
N ASN A 109 1.49 25.69 -32.67
CA ASN A 109 1.42 25.40 -34.10
C ASN A 109 2.71 24.67 -34.52
N ILE A 110 2.58 23.50 -35.14
CA ILE A 110 3.70 22.81 -35.77
C ILE A 110 3.19 22.01 -36.97
N LEU A 111 3.92 22.09 -38.10
CA LEU A 111 3.47 21.53 -39.39
C LEU A 111 2.09 22.06 -39.83
N GLY A 112 1.76 23.31 -39.51
CA GLY A 112 0.48 23.94 -39.86
C GLY A 112 -0.72 23.40 -39.09
N VAL A 113 -0.48 22.68 -37.99
CA VAL A 113 -1.53 22.13 -37.12
C VAL A 113 -1.40 22.73 -35.73
N ASP A 114 -2.52 23.23 -35.20
CA ASP A 114 -2.60 23.71 -33.82
C ASP A 114 -2.87 22.56 -32.84
N TYR A 115 -2.02 22.49 -31.83
CA TYR A 115 -2.11 21.55 -30.71
C TYR A 115 -2.44 22.35 -29.45
N ASN A 116 -3.61 22.10 -28.86
CA ASN A 116 -4.00 22.75 -27.61
C ASN A 116 -3.01 22.35 -26.50
N ALA A 117 -2.51 23.33 -25.75
CA ALA A 117 -1.68 23.10 -24.59
C ALA A 117 -2.55 22.82 -23.36
N PHE A 118 -2.22 21.77 -22.63
CA PHE A 118 -2.89 21.39 -21.39
C PHE A 118 -1.87 21.31 -20.26
N ILE A 119 -2.02 22.20 -19.27
CA ILE A 119 -1.12 22.24 -18.12
C ILE A 119 -1.76 21.56 -16.92
N ASN A 120 -1.03 20.61 -16.34
CA ASN A 120 -1.45 19.80 -15.20
C ASN A 120 -2.85 19.23 -15.38
N TRP A 121 -3.18 18.80 -16.59
CA TRP A 121 -4.38 18.02 -16.83
C TRP A 121 -4.11 16.57 -16.47
N PRO A 122 -5.04 15.89 -15.77
CA PRO A 122 -4.88 14.49 -15.44
C PRO A 122 -4.62 13.65 -16.68
N TYR A 123 -3.62 12.79 -16.64
CA TYR A 123 -3.26 11.94 -17.77
C TYR A 123 -2.75 10.59 -17.30
N VAL A 124 -3.22 9.53 -17.93
CA VAL A 124 -2.72 8.17 -17.68
C VAL A 124 -1.40 7.99 -18.41
N SER A 125 -0.29 8.02 -17.67
CA SER A 125 1.04 7.76 -18.22
C SER A 125 1.25 6.26 -18.47
N VAL A 126 0.84 5.43 -17.52
CA VAL A 126 0.97 3.97 -17.59
C VAL A 126 -0.23 3.33 -16.92
N ILE A 127 -0.83 2.33 -17.57
CA ILE A 127 -1.63 1.29 -16.92
C ILE A 127 -1.14 -0.06 -17.44
N LYS A 128 -0.73 -0.94 -16.53
CA LYS A 128 -0.52 -2.36 -16.83
C LYS A 128 -1.71 -3.15 -16.31
N PRO A 129 -2.42 -3.90 -17.18
CA PRO A 129 -3.53 -4.73 -16.75
C PRO A 129 -3.03 -5.85 -15.83
N PRO A 130 -3.91 -6.45 -15.01
CA PRO A 130 -3.58 -7.66 -14.27
C PRO A 130 -3.04 -8.75 -15.20
N LYS A 131 -1.99 -9.46 -14.77
CA LYS A 131 -1.42 -10.60 -15.53
C LYS A 131 -2.42 -11.73 -15.73
N GLU A 132 -3.28 -11.93 -14.73
CA GLU A 132 -4.28 -12.98 -14.67
C GLU A 132 -5.52 -12.48 -13.94
N ILE A 133 -6.66 -13.01 -14.33
CA ILE A 133 -7.96 -12.68 -13.76
C ILE A 133 -8.64 -13.99 -13.38
N LYS A 134 -8.90 -14.17 -12.08
CA LYS A 134 -9.49 -15.40 -11.55
C LYS A 134 -10.84 -15.09 -10.92
N VAL A 135 -11.81 -15.97 -11.12
CA VAL A 135 -13.16 -15.84 -10.53
C VAL A 135 -13.09 -15.73 -9.01
N GLY A 136 -13.88 -14.82 -8.43
CA GLY A 136 -13.96 -14.58 -6.99
C GLY A 136 -12.77 -13.80 -6.41
N CYS A 137 -11.73 -13.50 -7.19
CA CYS A 137 -10.59 -12.70 -6.75
C CYS A 137 -10.77 -11.22 -7.13
N PRO A 138 -10.79 -10.29 -6.15
CA PRO A 138 -10.72 -8.87 -6.45
C PRO A 138 -9.44 -8.56 -7.23
N THR A 139 -9.62 -7.97 -8.41
CA THR A 139 -8.55 -7.72 -9.36
C THR A 139 -8.43 -6.23 -9.65
N SER A 140 -7.21 -5.74 -9.71
CA SER A 140 -6.87 -4.34 -10.05
C SER A 140 -5.72 -4.31 -11.06
N PRO A 141 -5.41 -3.15 -11.67
CA PRO A 141 -4.17 -2.97 -12.42
C PRO A 141 -2.93 -3.45 -11.64
N SER A 142 -1.97 -4.03 -12.36
CA SER A 142 -0.64 -4.35 -11.82
C SER A 142 0.20 -3.10 -11.61
N GLU A 143 -0.03 -2.08 -12.44
CA GLU A 143 0.62 -0.78 -12.31
C GLU A 143 -0.32 0.29 -12.86
N ILE A 144 -0.35 1.44 -12.20
CA ILE A 144 -1.07 2.62 -12.65
C ILE A 144 -0.31 3.87 -12.24
N VAL A 145 -0.09 4.77 -13.19
CA VAL A 145 0.54 6.06 -12.99
C VAL A 145 -0.30 7.13 -13.68
N ILE A 146 -0.90 7.99 -12.87
CA ILE A 146 -1.67 9.16 -13.31
C ILE A 146 -0.83 10.39 -13.02
N LEU A 147 -0.49 11.16 -14.05
CA LEU A 147 0.18 12.45 -13.92
C LEU A 147 -0.84 13.54 -13.70
N SER A 148 -0.55 14.49 -12.80
CA SER A 148 -1.41 15.64 -12.49
C SER A 148 -2.86 15.27 -12.14
N GLY A 149 -3.05 14.06 -11.59
CA GLY A 149 -4.29 13.50 -11.10
C GLY A 149 -4.01 12.39 -10.11
N ASP A 150 -5.05 11.78 -9.57
CA ASP A 150 -4.92 10.81 -8.49
C ASP A 150 -5.98 9.69 -8.59
N LEU A 151 -5.69 8.57 -7.93
CA LEU A 151 -6.58 7.40 -7.93
C LEU A 151 -7.91 7.67 -7.21
N LYS A 152 -7.92 8.56 -6.22
CA LYS A 152 -9.09 8.83 -5.37
C LYS A 152 -10.19 9.52 -6.17
N HIS A 153 -9.84 10.46 -7.06
CA HIS A 153 -10.80 11.19 -7.87
C HIS A 153 -11.07 10.50 -9.22
N SER A 154 -10.14 9.70 -9.73
CA SER A 154 -10.28 9.04 -11.03
C SER A 154 -11.40 8.00 -11.05
N ASN A 155 -12.02 7.80 -12.23
CA ASN A 155 -13.03 6.76 -12.41
C ASN A 155 -12.46 5.56 -13.18
N PHE A 156 -12.99 4.39 -12.84
CA PHE A 156 -12.58 3.12 -13.42
C PHE A 156 -13.82 2.36 -13.82
N LYS A 157 -13.80 1.78 -15.02
CA LYS A 157 -14.92 1.00 -15.56
C LYS A 157 -14.42 -0.29 -16.14
N TRP A 158 -15.13 -1.37 -15.84
CA TRP A 158 -14.81 -2.70 -16.33
C TRP A 158 -15.82 -3.17 -17.36
N TYR A 159 -15.32 -3.82 -18.40
CA TYR A 159 -16.12 -4.40 -19.46
C TYR A 159 -15.67 -5.84 -19.72
N LYS A 160 -16.62 -6.69 -20.12
CA LYS A 160 -16.37 -8.07 -20.52
C LYS A 160 -16.82 -8.34 -21.95
N LYS A 161 -16.16 -9.28 -22.62
CA LYS A 161 -16.54 -9.70 -23.98
C LYS A 161 -16.14 -11.14 -24.28
N LEU A 162 -17.04 -11.91 -24.87
CA LEU A 162 -16.69 -13.22 -25.43
C LEU A 162 -15.65 -13.07 -26.57
N PRO A 163 -14.70 -13.99 -26.73
CA PRO A 163 -13.62 -13.88 -27.72
C PRO A 163 -14.06 -13.57 -29.15
N HIS A 164 -15.22 -14.08 -29.57
CA HIS A 164 -15.74 -13.92 -30.93
C HIS A 164 -16.76 -12.78 -31.09
N HIS A 165 -17.12 -12.09 -30.00
CA HIS A 165 -18.07 -10.98 -30.05
C HIS A 165 -17.37 -9.66 -30.39
N ARG A 166 -18.12 -8.73 -30.99
CA ARG A 166 -17.63 -7.38 -31.31
C ARG A 166 -17.83 -6.40 -30.17
N ASP A 167 -18.98 -6.47 -29.51
CA ASP A 167 -19.39 -5.46 -28.54
C ASP A 167 -18.98 -5.81 -27.12
N TRP A 168 -18.47 -4.80 -26.41
CA TRP A 168 -18.13 -4.89 -24.98
C TRP A 168 -19.37 -4.74 -24.11
N ILE A 169 -19.51 -5.60 -23.11
CA ILE A 169 -20.60 -5.56 -22.13
C ILE A 169 -20.09 -4.87 -20.87
N TYR A 170 -20.79 -3.84 -20.42
CA TYR A 170 -20.48 -3.15 -19.17
C TYR A 170 -20.61 -4.09 -17.95
N CYS A 171 -19.66 -4.01 -17.02
CA CYS A 171 -19.67 -4.79 -15.78
C CYS A 171 -19.95 -3.90 -14.57
N GLU A 172 -19.01 -3.03 -14.21
CA GLU A 172 -19.11 -2.15 -13.03
C GLU A 172 -18.18 -0.94 -13.13
N ASP A 173 -18.50 0.09 -12.32
CA ASP A 173 -17.72 1.30 -12.13
C ASP A 173 -16.97 1.22 -10.78
N ASN A 174 -15.76 0.67 -10.80
CA ASN A 174 -14.95 0.51 -9.59
C ASN A 174 -13.47 0.29 -9.94
N PHE A 175 -12.56 0.61 -9.01
CA PHE A 175 -11.12 0.36 -9.22
C PHE A 175 -10.81 -1.14 -9.25
N PHE A 176 -11.48 -1.91 -8.40
CA PHE A 176 -11.41 -3.37 -8.42
C PHE A 176 -12.55 -3.96 -9.24
N TYR A 177 -12.29 -5.09 -9.88
CA TYR A 177 -13.31 -5.94 -10.48
C TYR A 177 -13.20 -7.34 -9.86
N THR A 178 -14.33 -7.91 -9.44
CA THR A 178 -14.37 -9.28 -8.95
C THR A 178 -15.14 -10.14 -9.95
N PRO A 179 -14.45 -10.94 -10.79
CA PRO A 179 -15.11 -11.75 -11.79
C PRO A 179 -16.00 -12.81 -11.16
N LYS A 180 -17.13 -13.10 -11.79
CA LYS A 180 -18.12 -14.11 -11.42
C LYS A 180 -17.88 -15.40 -12.19
N GLU A 181 -18.51 -16.50 -11.77
CA GLU A 181 -18.44 -17.79 -12.47
C GLU A 181 -18.89 -17.68 -13.95
N GLU A 182 -19.89 -16.86 -14.23
CA GLU A 182 -20.35 -16.58 -15.60
C GLU A 182 -19.32 -15.82 -16.47
N ASP A 183 -18.28 -15.25 -15.87
CA ASP A 183 -17.25 -14.51 -16.59
C ASP A 183 -16.14 -15.42 -17.14
N ILE A 184 -16.12 -16.71 -16.78
CA ILE A 184 -15.10 -17.65 -17.26
C ILE A 184 -15.05 -17.66 -18.79
N GLY A 185 -13.83 -17.51 -19.33
CA GLY A 185 -13.60 -17.46 -20.78
C GLY A 185 -13.88 -16.09 -21.43
N TYR A 186 -14.29 -15.07 -20.68
CA TYR A 186 -14.42 -13.71 -21.20
C TYR A 186 -13.07 -12.99 -21.24
N ASN A 187 -12.91 -12.10 -22.23
CA ASN A 187 -11.91 -11.04 -22.23
C ASN A 187 -12.40 -9.91 -21.34
N ILE A 188 -11.48 -9.23 -20.68
CA ILE A 188 -11.76 -8.10 -19.79
C ILE A 188 -11.04 -6.86 -20.31
N LYS A 189 -11.71 -5.71 -20.23
CA LYS A 189 -11.13 -4.39 -20.52
C LYS A 189 -11.34 -3.48 -19.34
N LEU A 190 -10.28 -2.79 -18.96
CA LEU A 190 -10.33 -1.70 -18.01
C LEU A 190 -10.32 -0.37 -18.76
N VAL A 191 -11.19 0.52 -18.34
CA VAL A 191 -11.21 1.93 -18.75
C VAL A 191 -10.91 2.79 -17.53
N CYS A 192 -9.95 3.71 -17.65
CA CYS A 192 -9.62 4.71 -16.65
C CYS A 192 -9.91 6.11 -17.21
N ILE A 193 -10.66 6.90 -16.46
CA ILE A 193 -10.87 8.32 -16.71
C ILE A 193 -10.09 9.05 -15.61
N PRO A 194 -8.86 9.52 -15.89
CA PRO A 194 -8.01 10.14 -14.89
C PRO A 194 -8.61 11.48 -14.45
N LYS A 195 -8.59 11.77 -13.16
CA LYS A 195 -9.10 13.04 -12.61
C LYS A 195 -8.17 13.58 -11.53
N SER A 196 -8.27 14.89 -11.33
CA SER A 196 -7.89 15.58 -10.10
C SER A 196 -9.15 16.19 -9.50
N GLU A 197 -9.04 16.95 -8.41
CA GLU A 197 -10.20 17.60 -7.77
C GLU A 197 -11.06 18.41 -8.75
N ASN A 198 -10.43 19.12 -9.70
CA ASN A 198 -11.10 20.10 -10.55
C ASN A 198 -10.98 19.83 -12.06
N LYS A 199 -10.25 18.79 -12.49
CA LYS A 199 -10.00 18.51 -13.91
C LYS A 199 -10.29 17.05 -14.23
N ILE A 200 -10.75 16.81 -15.45
CA ILE A 200 -11.05 15.46 -15.97
C ILE A 200 -10.20 15.25 -17.20
N GLY A 201 -9.28 14.30 -17.15
CA GLY A 201 -8.44 13.94 -18.28
C GLY A 201 -9.14 13.08 -19.33
N SER A 202 -8.37 12.69 -20.34
CA SER A 202 -8.87 11.83 -21.42
C SER A 202 -8.98 10.38 -20.98
N GLU A 203 -10.03 9.71 -21.44
CA GLU A 203 -10.23 8.28 -21.22
C GLU A 203 -9.05 7.46 -21.79
N TYR A 204 -8.58 6.51 -20.98
CA TYR A 204 -7.57 5.53 -21.35
C TYR A 204 -8.16 4.13 -21.17
N HIS A 205 -7.92 3.22 -22.10
CA HIS A 205 -8.38 1.84 -21.98
C HIS A 205 -7.24 0.84 -22.22
N VAL A 206 -7.34 -0.31 -21.56
CA VAL A 206 -6.42 -1.42 -21.74
C VAL A 206 -7.18 -2.75 -21.67
N ASP A 207 -6.85 -3.64 -22.60
CA ASP A 207 -7.38 -4.99 -22.61
C ASP A 207 -6.49 -5.89 -21.74
N CYS A 208 -7.12 -6.75 -20.95
CA CYS A 208 -6.41 -7.71 -20.12
C CYS A 208 -5.91 -8.87 -21.01
N PRO A 209 -4.66 -9.33 -20.81
CA PRO A 209 -3.98 -10.20 -21.76
C PRO A 209 -4.50 -11.64 -21.77
N LYS A 210 -5.18 -12.08 -20.70
CA LYS A 210 -5.70 -13.44 -20.54
C LYS A 210 -7.21 -13.40 -20.31
N LEU A 211 -7.87 -14.48 -20.71
CA LEU A 211 -9.27 -14.73 -20.37
C LEU A 211 -9.43 -14.97 -18.87
N VAL A 212 -10.62 -14.70 -18.34
CA VAL A 212 -10.97 -15.07 -16.97
C VAL A 212 -10.91 -16.59 -16.82
N THR A 213 -10.24 -17.06 -15.78
CA THR A 213 -10.12 -18.48 -15.46
C THR A 213 -10.74 -18.81 -14.11
N PRO A 214 -11.12 -20.09 -13.88
CA PRO A 214 -11.53 -20.54 -12.57
C PRO A 214 -10.42 -20.31 -11.53
N PHE A 215 -10.83 -20.00 -10.30
CA PHE A 215 -9.92 -20.04 -9.17
C PHE A 215 -9.95 -21.42 -8.53
N ASN A 216 -9.20 -22.34 -9.12
CA ASN A 216 -9.04 -23.73 -8.64
C ASN A 216 -8.28 -23.83 -7.31
N GLU A 217 -7.73 -22.71 -6.86
CA GLU A 217 -6.79 -22.60 -5.78
C GLU A 217 -7.49 -21.80 -4.68
N THR A 218 -7.32 -22.19 -3.42
CA THR A 218 -7.92 -21.60 -2.19
C THR A 218 -9.16 -22.27 -1.59
N GLU A 219 -9.24 -23.60 -1.63
CA GLU A 219 -10.10 -24.33 -0.67
C GLU A 219 -9.85 -23.85 0.77
N LEU A 220 -8.62 -23.46 1.08
CA LEU A 220 -8.22 -23.02 2.40
C LEU A 220 -8.66 -21.59 2.76
N ILE A 221 -8.49 -20.62 1.86
CA ILE A 221 -9.04 -19.27 2.10
C ILE A 221 -10.56 -19.38 2.21
N LYS A 222 -11.21 -20.16 1.34
CA LYS A 222 -12.66 -20.44 1.42
C LYS A 222 -13.04 -21.05 2.77
N LYS A 223 -12.33 -22.07 3.25
CA LYS A 223 -12.55 -22.67 4.59
C LYS A 223 -12.51 -21.63 5.71
N ARG A 224 -11.57 -20.68 5.66
CA ARG A 224 -11.50 -19.59 6.65
C ARG A 224 -12.61 -18.56 6.47
N HIS A 225 -12.99 -18.26 5.22
CA HIS A 225 -14.12 -17.40 4.89
C HIS A 225 -15.48 -17.94 5.34
N GLU A 226 -15.61 -19.26 5.53
CA GLU A 226 -16.83 -19.85 6.09
C GLU A 226 -17.16 -19.32 7.50
N PHE A 227 -16.15 -18.89 8.27
CA PHE A 227 -16.32 -18.28 9.60
C PHE A 227 -16.62 -16.78 9.54
N THR A 228 -16.50 -16.17 8.36
CA THR A 228 -16.53 -14.71 8.17
C THR A 228 -17.44 -14.27 7.03
N LYS A 229 -18.41 -15.11 6.65
CA LYS A 229 -19.32 -14.93 5.51
C LYS A 229 -20.03 -13.57 5.44
N SER A 230 -20.34 -12.99 6.60
CA SER A 230 -21.01 -11.70 6.70
C SER A 230 -20.20 -10.72 7.53
N GLU A 231 -20.50 -9.43 7.34
CA GLU A 231 -20.13 -8.40 8.29
C GLU A 231 -20.68 -8.74 9.69
N THR A 232 -19.95 -8.32 10.70
CA THR A 232 -20.31 -8.49 12.11
C THR A 232 -21.40 -7.51 12.52
N LYS A 233 -22.20 -7.90 13.52
CA LYS A 233 -23.23 -7.03 14.11
C LYS A 233 -22.63 -5.74 14.71
N PRO A 234 -23.43 -4.67 14.89
CA PRO A 234 -22.96 -3.38 15.41
C PRO A 234 -22.19 -3.46 16.74
N GLU A 235 -22.59 -4.35 17.64
CA GLU A 235 -21.98 -4.56 18.96
C GLU A 235 -20.70 -5.40 18.94
N LYS A 236 -20.29 -5.90 17.76
CA LYS A 236 -19.13 -6.75 17.56
C LYS A 236 -18.05 -6.07 16.74
N ILE A 237 -16.81 -6.47 16.96
CA ILE A 237 -15.60 -6.00 16.29
C ILE A 237 -14.82 -7.21 15.81
N ARG A 238 -14.75 -7.40 14.49
CA ARG A 238 -13.83 -8.37 13.88
C ARG A 238 -12.48 -7.71 13.63
N VAL A 239 -11.45 -8.23 14.27
CA VAL A 239 -10.08 -7.73 14.19
C VAL A 239 -9.23 -8.73 13.41
N VAL A 240 -8.46 -8.23 12.45
CA VAL A 240 -7.43 -8.99 11.74
C VAL A 240 -6.05 -8.45 12.09
N CYS A 241 -5.10 -9.34 12.39
CA CYS A 241 -3.69 -9.01 12.49
C CYS A 241 -2.88 -9.89 11.54
N TYR A 242 -2.02 -9.28 10.71
CA TYR A 242 -1.33 -10.02 9.66
C TYR A 242 -0.04 -9.34 9.17
N ASN A 243 1.09 -10.01 9.34
CA ASN A 243 2.32 -9.69 8.62
C ASN A 243 2.18 -10.19 7.17
N ILE A 244 2.24 -9.29 6.20
CA ILE A 244 1.94 -9.61 4.79
C ILE A 244 3.18 -9.87 3.92
N LEU A 245 4.36 -9.99 4.53
CA LEU A 245 5.64 -10.24 3.87
C LEU A 245 5.97 -9.17 2.80
N ALA A 246 6.81 -8.20 3.17
CA ALA A 246 7.14 -7.11 2.27
C ALA A 246 7.91 -7.62 1.04
N ASP A 247 7.56 -7.10 -0.13
CA ASP A 247 8.20 -7.44 -1.40
C ASP A 247 9.69 -7.05 -1.44
N THR A 248 10.08 -6.08 -0.61
CA THR A 248 11.50 -5.75 -0.42
C THR A 248 12.31 -6.91 0.14
N TYR A 249 11.71 -7.81 0.93
CA TYR A 249 12.41 -8.93 1.56
C TYR A 249 12.40 -10.18 0.66
N THR A 250 11.33 -10.43 -0.10
CA THR A 250 11.24 -11.56 -1.05
C THR A 250 12.22 -11.46 -2.23
N ASN A 251 12.64 -10.24 -2.59
CA ASN A 251 13.47 -9.99 -3.77
C ASN A 251 14.98 -10.05 -3.55
N THR A 252 15.44 -10.26 -2.31
CA THR A 252 16.87 -10.36 -2.01
C THR A 252 17.45 -11.70 -2.48
N LYS A 253 18.77 -11.74 -2.76
CA LYS A 253 19.44 -13.00 -3.15
C LYS A 253 19.35 -14.04 -2.03
N GLU A 254 19.48 -13.62 -0.79
CA GLU A 254 19.40 -14.49 0.38
C GLU A 254 18.00 -15.05 0.59
N ALA A 255 16.96 -14.23 0.42
CA ALA A 255 15.59 -14.71 0.47
C ALA A 255 15.32 -15.77 -0.61
N LYS A 256 15.73 -15.53 -1.86
CA LYS A 256 15.50 -16.49 -2.95
C LYS A 256 16.33 -17.77 -2.84
N ASN A 257 17.55 -17.69 -2.31
CA ASN A 257 18.48 -18.82 -2.31
C ASN A 257 18.51 -19.61 -1.00
N SER A 258 18.03 -19.03 0.11
CA SER A 258 18.09 -19.64 1.44
C SER A 258 16.71 -19.75 2.07
N ILE A 259 16.05 -18.62 2.35
CA ILE A 259 14.81 -18.59 3.15
C ILE A 259 13.65 -19.20 2.37
N PHE A 260 13.49 -18.83 1.11
CA PHE A 260 12.40 -19.21 0.21
C PHE A 260 12.88 -20.06 -0.96
N ALA A 261 13.99 -20.79 -0.80
CA ALA A 261 14.57 -21.63 -1.85
C ALA A 261 13.64 -22.76 -2.33
N TYR A 262 12.63 -23.09 -1.54
CA TYR A 262 11.60 -24.08 -1.88
C TYR A 262 10.43 -23.48 -2.67
N CYS A 263 10.26 -22.16 -2.66
CA CYS A 263 9.13 -21.50 -3.31
C CYS A 263 9.30 -21.53 -4.84
N ASN A 264 8.22 -21.87 -5.54
CA ASN A 264 8.11 -21.57 -6.97
C ASN A 264 8.20 -20.04 -7.16
N SER A 265 8.75 -19.57 -8.28
CA SER A 265 8.80 -18.14 -8.61
C SER A 265 7.43 -17.47 -8.55
N ASP A 266 6.36 -18.22 -8.84
CA ASP A 266 4.98 -17.73 -8.78
C ASP A 266 4.51 -17.43 -7.35
N ALA A 267 5.01 -18.16 -6.34
CA ALA A 267 4.67 -17.94 -4.93
C ALA A 267 5.26 -16.63 -4.39
N LEU A 268 6.40 -16.19 -4.92
CA LEU A 268 7.05 -14.94 -4.53
C LEU A 268 6.64 -13.75 -5.40
N ASP A 269 6.00 -13.98 -6.56
CA ASP A 269 5.54 -12.90 -7.45
C ASP A 269 4.51 -12.02 -6.76
N LEU A 270 4.82 -10.73 -6.68
CA LEU A 270 3.99 -9.74 -5.98
C LEU A 270 2.55 -9.70 -6.51
N GLU A 271 2.31 -9.93 -7.80
CA GLU A 271 0.95 -9.89 -8.35
C GLU A 271 0.12 -11.09 -7.87
N ASN A 272 0.74 -12.27 -7.78
CA ASN A 272 0.10 -13.45 -7.21
C ASN A 272 -0.18 -13.28 -5.72
N ARG A 273 0.82 -12.86 -4.93
CA ARG A 273 0.65 -12.61 -3.48
C ARG A 273 -0.42 -11.55 -3.24
N LYS A 274 -0.38 -10.42 -3.98
CA LYS A 274 -1.41 -9.36 -3.92
C LYS A 274 -2.81 -9.91 -4.19
N ARG A 275 -3.01 -10.74 -5.22
CA ARG A 275 -4.31 -11.34 -5.54
C ARG A 275 -4.84 -12.19 -4.38
N LEU A 276 -3.98 -13.03 -3.80
CA LEU A 276 -4.33 -13.85 -2.64
C LEU A 276 -4.64 -13.00 -1.40
N LEU A 277 -3.81 -12.00 -1.08
CA LEU A 277 -4.02 -11.07 0.03
C LEU A 277 -5.35 -10.33 -0.10
N LEU A 278 -5.64 -9.78 -1.27
CA LEU A 278 -6.90 -9.08 -1.52
C LEU A 278 -8.10 -10.01 -1.39
N THR A 279 -7.98 -11.25 -1.88
CA THR A 279 -9.02 -12.27 -1.73
C THR A 279 -9.25 -12.57 -0.25
N GLU A 280 -8.17 -12.88 0.48
CA GLU A 280 -8.18 -13.19 1.91
C GLU A 280 -8.83 -12.06 2.73
N LEU A 281 -8.31 -10.84 2.64
CA LEU A 281 -8.79 -9.69 3.40
C LEU A 281 -10.21 -9.26 3.02
N THR A 282 -10.61 -9.43 1.76
CA THR A 282 -11.97 -9.08 1.31
C THR A 282 -13.02 -9.99 1.93
N GLY A 283 -12.76 -11.30 2.01
CA GLY A 283 -13.72 -12.26 2.53
C GLY A 283 -13.78 -12.34 4.05
N TYR A 284 -12.79 -11.81 4.77
CA TYR A 284 -12.85 -11.73 6.23
C TYR A 284 -13.91 -10.76 6.76
N ASN A 285 -14.40 -9.81 5.94
CA ASN A 285 -15.43 -8.85 6.34
C ASN A 285 -15.12 -8.18 7.70
N SER A 286 -13.86 -7.79 7.87
CA SER A 286 -13.31 -7.26 9.13
C SER A 286 -13.83 -5.86 9.44
N ASP A 287 -13.73 -5.48 10.70
CA ASP A 287 -13.98 -4.12 11.15
C ASP A 287 -12.69 -3.34 11.38
N ILE A 288 -11.63 -4.04 11.83
CA ILE A 288 -10.29 -3.51 12.04
C ILE A 288 -9.28 -4.47 11.41
N ILE A 289 -8.30 -3.94 10.69
CA ILE A 289 -7.19 -4.72 10.11
C ILE A 289 -5.89 -4.04 10.50
N CYS A 290 -4.99 -4.77 11.15
CA CYS A 290 -3.64 -4.34 11.52
C CYS A 290 -2.65 -5.16 10.69
N LEU A 291 -1.90 -4.48 9.81
CA LEU A 291 -0.92 -5.10 8.93
C LEU A 291 0.49 -4.65 9.29
N GLN A 292 1.43 -5.59 9.19
CA GLN A 292 2.88 -5.34 9.27
C GLN A 292 3.52 -5.64 7.91
N GLU A 293 4.73 -5.12 7.68
CA GLU A 293 5.47 -5.32 6.42
C GLU A 293 4.74 -4.83 5.16
N VAL A 294 4.04 -3.71 5.30
CA VAL A 294 3.32 -3.11 4.17
C VAL A 294 4.26 -2.22 3.37
N ASP A 295 4.64 -2.61 2.16
CA ASP A 295 5.39 -1.72 1.26
C ASP A 295 4.60 -0.44 0.96
N LYS A 296 5.27 0.72 0.97
CA LYS A 296 4.62 2.01 0.69
C LYS A 296 3.91 2.03 -0.67
N LYS A 297 4.55 1.47 -1.71
CA LYS A 297 3.94 1.39 -3.04
C LYS A 297 2.66 0.55 -3.02
N LEU A 298 2.68 -0.60 -2.34
CA LEU A 298 1.51 -1.47 -2.21
C LEU A 298 0.38 -0.76 -1.44
N TYR A 299 0.72 -0.04 -0.37
CA TYR A 299 -0.24 0.79 0.36
C TYR A 299 -0.91 1.82 -0.55
N ASP A 300 -0.13 2.60 -1.28
CA ASP A 300 -0.64 3.70 -2.10
C ASP A 300 -1.46 3.22 -3.30
N THR A 301 -1.01 2.17 -3.99
CA THR A 301 -1.63 1.74 -5.25
C THR A 301 -2.70 0.66 -5.09
N VAL A 302 -2.77 0.00 -3.93
CA VAL A 302 -3.69 -1.12 -3.70
C VAL A 302 -4.53 -0.90 -2.45
N PHE A 303 -3.92 -0.68 -1.29
CA PHE A 303 -4.68 -0.60 -0.05
C PHE A 303 -5.50 0.70 0.11
N LEU A 304 -5.01 1.84 -0.41
CA LEU A 304 -5.82 3.07 -0.46
C LEU A 304 -7.08 2.90 -1.32
N PRO A 305 -7.01 2.36 -2.55
CA PRO A 305 -8.22 1.97 -3.29
C PRO A 305 -9.09 0.96 -2.53
N PHE A 306 -8.47 -0.03 -1.85
CA PHE A 306 -9.20 -1.04 -1.08
C PHE A 306 -10.05 -0.41 0.03
N CYS A 307 -9.59 0.69 0.63
CA CYS A 307 -10.38 1.45 1.60
C CYS A 307 -11.72 1.93 1.03
N ASN A 308 -11.73 2.42 -0.20
CA ASN A 308 -12.98 2.81 -0.87
C ASN A 308 -13.82 1.58 -1.23
N PHE A 309 -13.18 0.52 -1.72
CA PHE A 309 -13.85 -0.73 -2.10
C PHE A 309 -14.57 -1.42 -0.94
N LYS A 310 -14.01 -1.40 0.27
CA LYS A 310 -14.54 -2.11 1.45
C LYS A 310 -15.04 -1.18 2.58
N ASN A 311 -15.13 0.12 2.31
CA ASN A 311 -15.61 1.15 3.24
C ASN A 311 -14.77 1.27 4.53
N PHE A 312 -13.45 1.27 4.37
CA PHE A 312 -12.48 1.55 5.43
C PHE A 312 -11.93 2.99 5.33
N ASN A 313 -11.49 3.52 6.47
CA ASN A 313 -10.43 4.50 6.54
C ASN A 313 -9.12 3.78 6.90
N SER A 314 -7.98 4.43 6.69
CA SER A 314 -6.69 3.83 7.01
C SER A 314 -5.64 4.83 7.45
N VAL A 315 -4.66 4.31 8.19
CA VAL A 315 -3.44 5.02 8.61
C VAL A 315 -2.24 4.16 8.27
N TYR A 316 -1.17 4.78 7.76
CA TYR A 316 0.08 4.12 7.42
C TYR A 316 1.26 4.83 8.05
N ASN A 317 2.14 4.06 8.70
CA ASN A 317 3.37 4.54 9.29
C ASN A 317 4.56 3.78 8.71
N LYS A 318 5.35 4.50 7.91
CA LYS A 318 6.57 3.97 7.31
C LYS A 318 7.67 3.84 8.37
N LYS A 319 8.46 2.78 8.34
CA LYS A 319 9.73 2.75 9.07
C LYS A 319 10.75 3.63 8.34
N GLU A 320 11.35 4.58 9.06
CA GLU A 320 12.33 5.50 8.49
C GLU A 320 13.53 4.75 7.89
N GLY A 321 13.98 5.12 6.70
CA GLY A 321 15.05 4.41 5.99
C GLY A 321 14.68 3.06 5.36
N PHE A 322 13.48 2.52 5.60
CA PHE A 322 12.99 1.28 4.98
C PHE A 322 12.03 1.55 3.82
N ARG A 323 11.53 0.49 3.16
CA ARG A 323 10.49 0.58 2.11
C ARG A 323 9.10 0.20 2.61
N GLU A 324 9.02 -0.45 3.77
CA GLU A 324 7.80 -0.95 4.40
C GLU A 324 7.45 -0.23 5.71
N GLY A 325 6.35 -0.65 6.31
CA GLY A 325 5.83 -0.10 7.55
C GLY A 325 4.61 -0.85 8.06
N CYS A 326 3.88 -0.22 8.98
CA CYS A 326 2.63 -0.74 9.53
C CYS A 326 1.44 0.03 8.94
N ALA A 327 0.33 -0.68 8.70
CA ALA A 327 -0.92 -0.08 8.27
C ALA A 327 -2.07 -0.54 9.17
N MET A 328 -3.01 0.37 9.45
CA MET A 328 -4.23 0.05 10.16
C MET A 328 -5.43 0.53 9.35
N PHE A 329 -6.45 -0.31 9.26
CA PHE A 329 -7.70 -0.05 8.57
C PHE A 329 -8.84 -0.19 9.57
N TYR A 330 -9.83 0.70 9.52
CA TYR A 330 -11.00 0.65 10.40
C TYR A 330 -12.28 1.07 9.66
N LYS A 331 -13.36 0.32 9.89
CA LYS A 331 -14.60 0.43 9.12
C LYS A 331 -15.29 1.76 9.39
N LYS A 332 -15.50 2.57 8.35
CA LYS A 332 -16.12 3.89 8.43
C LYS A 332 -17.52 3.86 9.05
N SER A 333 -18.26 2.78 8.82
CA SER A 333 -19.62 2.61 9.33
C SER A 333 -19.70 2.24 10.82
N LYS A 334 -18.57 1.87 11.45
CA LYS A 334 -18.53 1.50 12.87
C LYS A 334 -17.67 2.43 13.73
N PHE A 335 -16.71 3.12 13.13
CA PHE A 335 -15.75 3.91 13.88
C PHE A 335 -15.58 5.30 13.30
N GLU A 336 -15.62 6.27 14.21
CA GLU A 336 -15.16 7.63 13.99
C GLU A 336 -13.68 7.72 14.38
N PHE A 337 -12.86 8.33 13.53
CA PHE A 337 -11.46 8.60 13.81
C PHE A 337 -11.33 9.75 14.82
N ILE A 338 -10.55 9.55 15.88
CA ILE A 338 -10.32 10.58 16.91
C ILE A 338 -8.89 11.09 16.88
N ASP A 339 -7.91 10.19 16.88
CA ASP A 339 -6.50 10.57 16.91
C ASP A 339 -5.61 9.45 16.34
N HIS A 340 -4.41 9.83 15.92
CA HIS A 340 -3.35 8.90 15.50
C HIS A 340 -2.01 9.38 16.03
N VAL A 341 -1.25 8.45 16.61
CA VAL A 341 0.11 8.71 17.08
C VAL A 341 1.04 7.63 16.57
N GLN A 342 2.21 8.05 16.08
CA GLN A 342 3.33 7.16 15.78
C GLN A 342 4.41 7.38 16.83
N TYR A 343 4.76 6.32 17.54
CA TYR A 343 5.86 6.33 18.51
C TYR A 343 7.05 5.55 17.96
N LEU A 344 8.22 6.18 17.89
CA LEU A 344 9.48 5.52 17.56
C LEU A 344 10.17 5.14 18.87
N TYR A 345 10.30 3.83 19.16
CA TYR A 345 10.75 3.38 20.49
C TYR A 345 12.08 4.01 20.93
N ALA A 346 13.07 4.09 20.04
CA ALA A 346 14.36 4.73 20.36
C ALA A 346 14.21 6.21 20.78
N VAL A 347 13.29 6.94 20.15
CA VAL A 347 13.02 8.35 20.46
C VAL A 347 12.24 8.48 21.77
N GLU A 348 11.25 7.62 21.99
CA GLU A 348 10.44 7.63 23.20
C GLU A 348 11.28 7.27 24.43
N LEU A 349 12.16 6.28 24.35
CA LEU A 349 13.08 5.95 25.45
C LEU A 349 13.93 7.16 25.86
N LYS A 350 14.37 7.96 24.88
CA LYS A 350 15.23 9.12 25.12
C LYS A 350 14.46 10.30 25.73
N ASN A 351 13.26 10.57 25.24
CA ASN A 351 12.57 11.85 25.44
C ASN A 351 11.30 11.76 26.29
N ASN A 352 10.66 10.59 26.37
CA ASN A 352 9.38 10.44 27.06
C ASN A 352 9.59 10.28 28.57
N LYS A 353 8.85 11.07 29.35
CA LYS A 353 8.96 11.10 30.82
C LYS A 353 8.51 9.79 31.48
N ILE A 354 7.62 9.02 30.83
CA ILE A 354 7.16 7.71 31.31
C ILE A 354 8.35 6.76 31.46
N PHE A 355 9.34 6.88 30.58
CA PHE A 355 10.50 5.99 30.55
C PHE A 355 11.72 6.55 31.28
N LYS A 356 11.57 7.57 32.15
CA LYS A 356 12.72 8.16 32.86
C LYS A 356 13.54 7.12 33.62
N ASN A 357 12.90 6.28 34.44
CA ASN A 357 13.59 5.27 35.24
C ASN A 357 14.22 4.18 34.37
N LEU A 358 13.48 3.74 33.33
CA LEU A 358 13.97 2.77 32.36
C LEU A 358 15.21 3.29 31.62
N LYS A 359 15.15 4.54 31.16
CA LYS A 359 16.26 5.24 30.51
C LYS A 359 17.51 5.26 31.38
N GLU A 360 17.39 5.57 32.68
CA GLU A 360 18.53 5.60 33.61
C GLU A 360 19.23 4.23 33.72
N ILE A 361 18.49 3.14 33.62
CA ILE A 361 19.05 1.77 33.63
C ILE A 361 19.70 1.47 32.27
N ILE A 362 18.97 1.66 31.17
CA ILE A 362 19.41 1.30 29.82
C ILE A 362 20.65 2.09 29.39
N TYR A 363 20.73 3.37 29.76
CA TYR A 363 21.83 4.24 29.34
C TYR A 363 23.18 3.93 30.00
N ASN A 364 23.22 3.01 30.97
CA ASN A 364 24.48 2.50 31.51
C ASN A 364 25.14 1.46 30.57
N ASN A 365 24.41 0.92 29.59
CA ASN A 365 24.93 -0.02 28.60
C ASN A 365 25.06 0.63 27.21
N ASN A 366 26.27 1.10 26.90
CA ASN A 366 26.54 1.78 25.62
C ASN A 366 26.32 0.92 24.37
N LYS A 367 26.51 -0.41 24.47
CA LYS A 367 26.29 -1.33 23.34
C LYS A 367 24.80 -1.43 23.03
N LEU A 368 24.00 -1.68 24.06
CA LEU A 368 22.54 -1.70 23.95
C LEU A 368 21.98 -0.37 23.42
N VAL A 369 22.41 0.76 23.98
CA VAL A 369 21.96 2.10 23.52
C VAL A 369 22.29 2.32 22.04
N THR A 370 23.49 1.92 21.62
CA THR A 370 23.92 2.03 20.22
C THR A 370 23.02 1.20 19.31
N ARG A 371 22.76 -0.07 19.69
CA ARG A 371 21.86 -0.94 18.94
C ARG A 371 20.45 -0.36 18.88
N LEU A 372 19.86 0.02 20.01
CA LEU A 372 18.52 0.62 20.06
C LEU A 372 18.38 1.87 19.19
N ASN A 373 19.36 2.78 19.22
CA ASN A 373 19.33 4.01 18.41
C ASN A 373 19.43 3.74 16.90
N SER A 374 19.93 2.57 16.49
CA SER A 374 19.98 2.17 15.08
C SER A 374 18.64 1.59 14.58
N LEU A 375 17.75 1.16 15.50
CA LEU A 375 16.49 0.53 15.17
C LEU A 375 15.43 1.57 14.79
N GLN A 376 14.59 1.19 13.84
CA GLN A 376 13.47 2.00 13.34
C GLN A 376 12.10 1.38 13.69
N THR A 377 12.09 0.56 14.74
CA THR A 377 10.90 -0.13 15.25
C THR A 377 9.92 0.90 15.84
N LEU A 378 8.67 0.86 15.39
CA LEU A 378 7.64 1.82 15.79
C LEU A 378 6.38 1.13 16.35
N LEU A 379 5.63 1.89 17.14
CA LEU A 379 4.25 1.60 17.51
C LEU A 379 3.33 2.57 16.75
N GLN A 380 2.37 2.02 16.03
CA GLN A 380 1.25 2.76 15.46
C GLN A 380 0.07 2.69 16.43
N VAL A 381 -0.45 3.85 16.86
CA VAL A 381 -1.65 3.93 17.72
C VAL A 381 -2.74 4.70 17.00
N VAL A 382 -3.94 4.13 16.93
CA VAL A 382 -5.14 4.81 16.43
C VAL A 382 -6.21 4.82 17.52
N VAL A 383 -6.75 5.99 17.79
CA VAL A 383 -7.87 6.20 18.71
C VAL A 383 -9.15 6.32 17.90
N LEU A 384 -10.10 5.44 18.21
CA LEU A 384 -11.38 5.33 17.53
C LEU A 384 -12.51 5.52 18.53
N LYS A 385 -13.59 6.15 18.09
CA LYS A 385 -14.85 6.19 18.83
C LYS A 385 -15.85 5.28 18.13
N SER A 386 -16.55 4.46 18.89
CA SER A 386 -17.61 3.62 18.37
C SER A 386 -18.79 4.48 17.91
N LEU A 387 -19.29 4.21 16.70
CA LEU A 387 -20.54 4.77 16.19
C LEU A 387 -21.75 3.93 16.61
N THR A 388 -21.52 2.71 17.12
CA THR A 388 -22.56 1.74 17.45
C THR A 388 -22.81 1.62 18.95
N SER A 389 -21.92 2.18 19.78
CA SER A 389 -22.08 2.27 21.23
C SER A 389 -21.68 3.65 21.72
N ALA A 390 -22.64 4.36 22.31
CA ALA A 390 -22.41 5.70 22.83
C ALA A 390 -21.38 5.66 23.97
N ASN A 391 -20.42 6.56 23.95
CA ASN A 391 -19.33 6.70 24.93
C ASN A 391 -18.25 5.60 24.91
N ASP A 392 -18.27 4.64 23.98
CA ASP A 392 -17.20 3.64 23.88
C ASP A 392 -16.11 4.09 22.90
N TYR A 393 -14.87 4.07 23.39
CA TYR A 393 -13.66 4.38 22.64
C TYR A 393 -12.72 3.18 22.65
N LEU A 394 -11.94 3.08 21.58
CA LEU A 394 -10.98 2.02 21.34
C LEU A 394 -9.62 2.64 21.03
N VAL A 395 -8.61 2.24 21.79
CA VAL A 395 -7.22 2.54 21.50
C VAL A 395 -6.59 1.28 20.91
N VAL A 396 -6.24 1.34 19.63
CA VAL A 396 -5.69 0.21 18.89
C VAL A 396 -4.20 0.44 18.65
N GLY A 397 -3.37 -0.47 19.13
CA GLY A 397 -1.94 -0.52 18.85
C GLY A 397 -1.62 -1.51 17.73
N ASN A 398 -0.66 -1.17 16.89
CA ASN A 398 -0.08 -2.05 15.87
C ASN A 398 1.44 -1.90 15.86
N THR A 399 2.19 -3.00 15.94
CA THR A 399 3.66 -2.96 15.92
C THR A 399 4.25 -4.15 15.17
N HIS A 400 5.52 -4.03 14.80
CA HIS A 400 6.35 -5.12 14.31
C HIS A 400 7.69 -5.01 15.06
N LEU A 401 7.87 -5.83 16.10
CA LEU A 401 9.04 -5.79 16.97
C LEU A 401 10.30 -6.32 16.29
N TYR A 402 11.46 -6.05 16.87
CA TYR A 402 12.75 -6.41 16.27
C TYR A 402 12.96 -7.92 16.11
N PHE A 403 13.30 -8.33 14.89
CA PHE A 403 13.31 -9.74 14.44
C PHE A 403 14.53 -10.56 14.87
N HIS A 404 15.64 -9.93 15.25
CA HIS A 404 16.92 -10.65 15.31
C HIS A 404 16.95 -11.72 16.41
N PRO A 405 17.43 -12.96 16.16
CA PRO A 405 17.30 -14.07 17.11
C PRO A 405 17.91 -13.82 18.50
N ASP A 406 19.05 -13.13 18.60
CA ASP A 406 19.72 -12.84 19.89
C ASP A 406 19.08 -11.73 20.74
N ALA A 407 17.94 -11.18 20.30
CA ALA A 407 17.45 -9.89 20.75
C ALA A 407 16.17 -9.94 21.60
N ASP A 408 15.96 -11.00 22.40
CA ASP A 408 14.81 -11.08 23.31
C ASP A 408 14.78 -9.90 24.29
N HIS A 409 15.93 -9.49 24.83
CA HIS A 409 16.04 -8.30 25.70
C HIS A 409 15.52 -7.01 25.01
N ILE A 410 15.77 -6.84 23.70
CA ILE A 410 15.26 -5.70 22.93
C ILE A 410 13.77 -5.84 22.68
N ARG A 411 13.28 -7.04 22.32
CA ARG A 411 11.84 -7.28 22.13
C ARG A 411 11.08 -7.06 23.43
N LEU A 412 11.59 -7.52 24.56
CA LEU A 412 11.02 -7.30 25.88
C LEU A 412 10.95 -5.81 26.22
N LEU A 413 12.04 -5.07 26.00
CA LEU A 413 12.05 -3.62 26.16
C LEU A 413 10.99 -2.93 25.29
N GLN A 414 10.94 -3.27 24.00
CA GLN A 414 9.97 -2.69 23.06
C GLN A 414 8.53 -3.09 23.37
N GLY A 415 8.29 -4.32 23.82
CA GLY A 415 6.98 -4.82 24.24
C GLY A 415 6.44 -4.07 25.46
N ILE A 416 7.28 -3.87 26.47
CA ILE A 416 6.97 -3.06 27.66
C ILE A 416 6.65 -1.63 27.25
N MET A 417 7.57 -0.99 26.50
CA MET A 417 7.38 0.38 26.06
C MET A 417 6.14 0.56 25.19
N GLY A 418 5.87 -0.38 24.29
CA GLY A 418 4.71 -0.35 23.40
C GLY A 418 3.40 -0.42 24.17
N PHE A 419 3.33 -1.34 25.13
CA PHE A 419 2.15 -1.45 25.97
C PHE A 419 1.97 -0.24 26.90
N ASP A 420 3.05 0.26 27.52
CA ASP A 420 2.99 1.43 28.41
C ASP A 420 2.56 2.70 27.68
N LEU A 421 3.04 2.92 26.45
CA LEU A 421 2.61 4.03 25.60
C LEU A 421 1.12 3.91 25.27
N LEU A 422 0.68 2.72 24.86
CA LEU A 422 -0.72 2.44 24.51
C LEU A 422 -1.66 2.65 25.70
N ASN A 423 -1.28 2.13 26.88
CA ASN A 423 -2.01 2.31 28.12
C ASN A 423 -2.02 3.77 28.56
N ASN A 424 -0.91 4.50 28.41
CA ASN A 424 -0.87 5.94 28.68
C ASN A 424 -1.82 6.72 27.76
N THR A 425 -1.86 6.42 26.45
CA THR A 425 -2.83 7.02 25.52
C THR A 425 -4.27 6.80 25.98
N ALA A 426 -4.61 5.58 26.41
CA ALA A 426 -5.94 5.26 26.94
C ALA A 426 -6.27 6.05 28.23
N ASN A 427 -5.32 6.11 29.17
CA ASN A 427 -5.48 6.84 30.43
C ASN A 427 -5.60 8.36 30.22
N GLU A 428 -4.82 8.93 29.30
CA GLU A 428 -4.93 10.34 28.94
C GLU A 428 -6.27 10.68 28.32
N LEU A 429 -6.79 9.80 27.45
CA LEU A 429 -8.10 9.96 26.85
C LEU A 429 -9.20 9.93 27.92
N LYS A 430 -9.17 8.95 28.83
CA LYS A 430 -10.12 8.83 29.95
C LYS A 430 -10.02 10.02 30.92
N ARG A 431 -8.82 10.59 31.13
CA ARG A 431 -8.63 11.79 31.94
C ARG A 431 -9.21 13.05 31.28
N LYS A 432 -9.08 13.18 29.96
CA LYS A 432 -9.68 14.28 29.17
C LYS A 432 -11.20 14.16 29.10
N LEU A 433 -11.71 12.94 29.04
CA LEU A 433 -13.13 12.61 28.90
C LEU A 433 -13.55 11.59 29.98
N PRO A 434 -13.88 12.03 31.21
CA PRO A 434 -14.13 11.12 32.32
C PRO A 434 -15.29 10.14 32.13
N ASP A 435 -16.29 10.48 31.31
CA ASP A 435 -17.53 9.71 31.17
C ASP A 435 -17.49 8.62 30.09
N ILE A 436 -16.37 8.48 29.38
CA ILE A 436 -16.25 7.50 28.28
C ILE A 436 -15.66 6.17 28.78
N ASN A 437 -15.97 5.06 28.12
CA ASN A 437 -15.19 3.85 28.29
C ASN A 437 -14.05 3.83 27.27
N VAL A 438 -12.86 3.41 27.70
CA VAL A 438 -11.72 3.21 26.81
C VAL A 438 -11.30 1.75 26.90
N SER A 439 -11.28 1.07 25.77
CA SER A 439 -10.79 -0.30 25.63
C SER A 439 -9.50 -0.32 24.83
N ILE A 440 -8.65 -1.31 25.09
CA ILE A 440 -7.36 -1.46 24.42
C ILE A 440 -7.35 -2.75 23.59
N ILE A 441 -6.87 -2.64 22.35
CA ILE A 441 -6.47 -3.76 21.50
C ILE A 441 -5.02 -3.51 21.07
N PHE A 442 -4.16 -4.53 21.17
CA PHE A 442 -2.78 -4.45 20.76
C PHE A 442 -2.46 -5.60 19.81
N CYS A 443 -2.36 -5.27 18.52
CA CYS A 443 -2.00 -6.18 17.45
C CYS A 443 -0.52 -6.05 17.11
N GLY A 444 0.06 -7.10 16.54
CA GLY A 444 1.38 -7.01 15.96
C GLY A 444 2.01 -8.35 15.64
N ASP A 445 3.11 -8.25 14.90
CA ASP A 445 4.16 -9.25 14.89
C ASP A 445 5.14 -8.89 16.02
N PHE A 446 5.13 -9.69 17.08
CA PHE A 446 5.96 -9.43 18.25
C PHE A 446 7.33 -10.10 18.15
N ASN A 447 7.58 -10.92 17.13
CA ASN A 447 8.80 -11.72 17.01
C ASN A 447 9.16 -12.48 18.31
N SER A 448 8.16 -12.81 19.13
CA SER A 448 8.31 -13.42 20.46
C SER A 448 7.33 -14.56 20.62
N THR A 449 7.81 -15.70 21.12
CA THR A 449 6.98 -16.86 21.42
C THR A 449 6.23 -16.68 22.74
N PRO A 450 5.23 -17.54 23.05
CA PRO A 450 4.49 -17.45 24.31
C PRO A 450 5.36 -17.62 25.56
N ASP A 451 6.53 -18.26 25.44
CA ASP A 451 7.48 -18.46 26.53
C ASP A 451 8.33 -17.22 26.83
N CYS A 452 8.38 -16.25 25.91
CA CYS A 452 9.15 -15.02 26.06
C CYS A 452 8.48 -14.04 27.04
N GLY A 453 9.30 -13.19 27.66
CA GLY A 453 8.90 -12.16 28.60
C GLY A 453 7.91 -11.15 28.03
N VAL A 454 7.89 -10.92 26.71
CA VAL A 454 6.90 -10.02 26.06
C VAL A 454 5.48 -10.52 26.29
N TYR A 455 5.25 -11.82 26.04
CA TYR A 455 3.93 -12.43 26.22
C TYR A 455 3.54 -12.44 27.70
N LYS A 456 4.45 -12.84 28.58
CA LYS A 456 4.25 -12.83 30.04
C LYS A 456 3.91 -11.44 30.56
N TYR A 457 4.70 -10.42 30.21
CA TYR A 457 4.47 -9.05 30.65
C TYR A 457 3.08 -8.57 30.25
N ILE A 458 2.69 -8.73 28.98
CA ILE A 458 1.39 -8.25 28.48
C ILE A 458 0.23 -9.01 29.14
N THR A 459 0.32 -10.34 29.29
CA THR A 459 -0.82 -11.17 29.72
C THR A 459 -0.91 -11.38 31.23
N GLU A 460 0.22 -11.44 31.93
CA GLU A 460 0.31 -11.62 33.38
C GLU A 460 0.41 -10.27 34.11
N GLY A 461 0.77 -9.20 33.40
CA GLY A 461 0.87 -7.84 33.94
C GLY A 461 2.12 -7.58 34.77
N TYR A 462 3.10 -8.50 34.74
CA TYR A 462 4.34 -8.39 35.47
C TYR A 462 5.50 -9.06 34.73
N ILE A 463 6.68 -8.48 34.85
CA ILE A 463 7.94 -9.13 34.51
C ILE A 463 8.99 -8.80 35.57
N GLU A 464 9.71 -9.82 36.01
CA GLU A 464 10.75 -9.69 37.02
C GLU A 464 12.10 -9.28 36.41
N GLY A 465 12.93 -8.61 37.21
CA GLY A 465 14.27 -8.20 36.80
C GLY A 465 15.27 -9.34 36.61
N SER A 466 14.89 -10.56 37.00
CA SER A 466 15.65 -11.80 36.79
C SER A 466 15.25 -12.56 35.52
N GLU A 467 14.27 -12.07 34.74
CA GLU A 467 13.83 -12.74 33.52
C GLU A 467 15.01 -13.02 32.56
N ILE A 468 15.04 -14.24 32.03
CA ILE A 468 16.16 -14.71 31.20
C ILE A 468 16.31 -13.91 29.91
N ASP A 469 15.20 -13.43 29.35
CA ASP A 469 15.16 -12.62 28.13
C ASP A 469 16.04 -11.37 28.25
N TRP A 470 16.16 -10.77 29.44
CA TRP A 470 17.03 -9.62 29.68
C TRP A 470 18.50 -9.87 29.40
N LYS A 471 18.91 -11.14 29.30
CA LYS A 471 20.30 -11.58 29.12
C LYS A 471 20.49 -12.39 27.85
N SER A 472 19.58 -12.31 26.88
CA SER A 472 19.70 -13.03 25.60
C SER A 472 20.96 -12.65 24.81
N ASN A 473 21.48 -11.42 25.03
CA ASN A 473 22.82 -11.01 24.64
C ASN A 473 23.53 -10.42 25.88
N LEU A 474 24.60 -11.08 26.33
CA LEU A 474 25.32 -10.71 27.56
C LEU A 474 25.95 -9.31 27.50
N GLU A 475 26.33 -8.84 26.32
CA GLU A 475 26.94 -7.52 26.15
C GLU A 475 25.90 -6.39 26.16
N GLU A 476 24.64 -6.74 25.93
CA GLU A 476 23.50 -5.83 25.81
C GLU A 476 22.47 -6.06 26.93
N ALA A 477 22.87 -6.78 27.98
CA ALA A 477 21.97 -7.18 29.05
C ALA A 477 21.37 -5.99 29.81
N VAL A 478 20.14 -6.18 30.31
CA VAL A 478 19.41 -5.22 31.15
C VAL A 478 19.32 -5.77 32.57
N ASP A 479 20.08 -5.21 33.51
CA ASP A 479 20.14 -5.76 34.86
C ASP A 479 19.03 -5.20 35.78
N GLY A 480 18.24 -6.10 36.36
CA GLY A 480 17.37 -5.81 37.51
C GLY A 480 16.13 -4.96 37.21
N TYR A 481 15.77 -4.76 35.93
CA TYR A 481 14.57 -4.00 35.57
C TYR A 481 13.32 -4.87 35.64
N SER A 482 12.43 -4.56 36.58
CA SER A 482 11.09 -5.15 36.65
C SER A 482 10.05 -4.15 36.14
N ALA A 483 9.01 -4.64 35.47
CA ALA A 483 7.89 -3.82 35.01
C ALA A 483 6.56 -4.47 35.39
N ASN A 484 5.52 -3.65 35.60
CA ASN A 484 4.17 -4.14 35.89
C ASN A 484 3.08 -3.23 35.31
N HIS A 485 1.89 -3.78 35.11
CA HIS A 485 0.67 -3.06 34.81
C HIS A 485 -0.56 -3.76 35.39
N SER A 486 -1.66 -3.02 35.56
CA SER A 486 -2.93 -3.55 36.11
C SER A 486 -3.99 -3.89 35.04
N VAL A 487 -3.70 -3.65 33.76
CA VAL A 487 -4.61 -3.92 32.66
C VAL A 487 -4.68 -5.43 32.40
N LYS A 488 -5.88 -5.99 32.29
CA LYS A 488 -6.08 -7.43 32.05
C LYS A 488 -6.12 -7.70 30.55
N MET A 489 -4.98 -8.00 29.94
CA MET A 489 -4.89 -8.34 28.52
C MET A 489 -4.82 -9.86 28.33
N ILE A 490 -5.46 -10.38 27.29
CA ILE A 490 -5.29 -11.78 26.86
C ILE A 490 -5.14 -11.85 25.34
N SER A 491 -4.52 -12.91 24.83
CA SER A 491 -4.45 -13.19 23.38
C SER A 491 -5.78 -13.75 22.87
N ALA A 492 -6.40 -13.07 21.91
CA ALA A 492 -7.69 -13.46 21.33
C ALA A 492 -7.66 -14.79 20.59
N CYS A 493 -6.55 -15.09 19.92
CA CYS A 493 -6.35 -16.34 19.19
C CYS A 493 -5.59 -17.40 20.01
N GLY A 494 -5.40 -17.15 21.32
CA GLY A 494 -4.59 -18.00 22.19
C GLY A 494 -3.13 -18.03 21.76
N THR A 495 -2.55 -19.23 21.78
CA THR A 495 -1.16 -19.52 21.40
C THR A 495 -1.15 -20.65 20.37
N PRO A 496 -1.45 -20.36 19.08
CA PRO A 496 -1.34 -21.36 18.02
C PRO A 496 0.05 -22.03 18.01
N GLU A 497 0.18 -23.24 17.47
CA GLU A 497 1.50 -23.89 17.38
C GLU A 497 2.50 -22.99 16.64
N PHE A 498 2.02 -22.30 15.60
CA PHE A 498 2.79 -21.30 14.89
C PHE A 498 1.86 -20.31 14.17
N THR A 499 2.37 -19.09 13.97
CA THR A 499 1.77 -18.04 13.15
C THR A 499 2.69 -17.65 11.98
N ASN A 500 4.00 -17.84 12.13
CA ASN A 500 5.00 -17.84 11.07
C ASN A 500 5.44 -19.28 10.74
N TYR A 501 5.55 -19.62 9.46
CA TYR A 501 6.06 -20.92 9.03
C TYR A 501 6.90 -20.85 7.76
N THR A 502 8.22 -20.95 7.94
CA THR A 502 9.19 -21.18 6.86
C THR A 502 9.80 -22.58 6.98
N LYS A 503 10.56 -23.01 5.96
CA LYS A 503 11.21 -24.35 5.95
C LYS A 503 12.12 -24.60 7.16
N GLY A 504 12.80 -23.57 7.66
CA GLY A 504 13.77 -23.68 8.74
C GLY A 504 13.28 -23.22 10.10
N PHE A 505 12.10 -22.60 10.17
CA PHE A 505 11.60 -21.96 11.38
C PHE A 505 10.07 -21.92 11.40
N LYS A 506 9.48 -22.31 12.53
CA LYS A 506 8.05 -22.17 12.81
C LYS A 506 7.87 -21.72 14.25
N ALA A 507 7.04 -20.70 14.46
CA ALA A 507 6.76 -20.19 15.80
C ALA A 507 5.49 -19.34 15.82
N CYS A 508 4.88 -19.24 17.01
CA CYS A 508 3.81 -18.28 17.28
C CYS A 508 4.45 -16.93 17.62
N LEU A 509 4.36 -15.98 16.70
CA LEU A 509 4.99 -14.65 16.80
C LEU A 509 3.97 -13.51 16.79
N ASP A 510 2.78 -13.77 16.24
CA ASP A 510 1.73 -12.78 16.03
C ASP A 510 0.67 -12.90 17.12
N TYR A 511 0.13 -11.77 17.56
CA TYR A 511 -0.93 -11.74 18.58
C TYR A 511 -1.95 -10.63 18.33
N ILE A 512 -3.19 -10.90 18.74
CA ILE A 512 -4.23 -9.89 18.96
C ILE A 512 -4.49 -9.88 20.47
N TYR A 513 -3.81 -9.00 21.20
CA TYR A 513 -4.11 -8.81 22.62
C TYR A 513 -5.29 -7.88 22.79
N PHE A 514 -6.21 -8.20 23.71
CA PHE A 514 -7.33 -7.32 24.03
C PHE A 514 -7.61 -7.27 25.52
N GLN A 515 -8.16 -6.13 25.96
CA GLN A 515 -8.51 -5.90 27.35
C GLN A 515 -9.78 -6.68 27.76
N ASN A 516 -9.60 -7.81 28.44
CA ASN A 516 -10.65 -8.81 28.67
C ASN A 516 -11.70 -8.42 29.72
N ASN A 517 -11.50 -7.33 30.46
CA ASN A 517 -12.52 -6.77 31.36
C ASN A 517 -13.41 -5.71 30.67
N ARG A 518 -13.11 -5.36 29.41
CA ARG A 518 -13.89 -4.40 28.61
C ARG A 518 -14.43 -4.98 27.32
N LEU A 519 -13.73 -5.96 26.77
CA LEU A 519 -14.13 -6.71 25.59
C LEU A 519 -14.25 -8.20 25.95
N GLU A 520 -15.07 -8.92 25.21
CA GLU A 520 -15.26 -10.37 25.28
C GLU A 520 -14.87 -11.00 23.95
N LEU A 521 -14.19 -12.15 23.99
CA LEU A 521 -13.93 -12.97 22.80
C LEU A 521 -15.15 -13.82 22.52
N GLU A 522 -15.81 -13.61 21.39
CA GLU A 522 -16.95 -14.42 20.95
C GLU A 522 -16.48 -15.65 20.16
N SER A 523 -15.53 -15.45 19.25
CA SER A 523 -14.95 -16.51 18.44
C SER A 523 -13.66 -16.03 17.78
N PHE A 524 -12.83 -16.96 17.32
CA PHE A 524 -11.72 -16.68 16.40
C PHE A 524 -11.78 -17.64 15.22
N VAL A 525 -11.20 -17.25 14.09
CA VAL A 525 -11.14 -18.11 12.90
C VAL A 525 -10.06 -19.17 13.11
N PRO A 526 -10.38 -20.48 13.00
CA PRO A 526 -9.41 -21.53 13.18
C PRO A 526 -8.18 -21.37 12.28
N PHE A 527 -7.04 -21.79 12.83
CA PHE A 527 -5.80 -21.87 12.07
C PHE A 527 -5.86 -23.00 11.03
N PRO A 528 -5.29 -22.80 9.84
CA PRO A 528 -5.01 -23.88 8.91
C PRO A 528 -4.23 -25.02 9.57
N SER A 529 -4.47 -26.25 9.11
CA SER A 529 -3.69 -27.41 9.58
C SER A 529 -2.25 -27.36 9.09
N LEU A 530 -1.33 -28.07 9.75
CA LEU A 530 0.04 -28.19 9.25
C LEU A 530 0.07 -28.79 7.84
N ASP A 531 -0.74 -29.82 7.58
CA ASP A 531 -0.86 -30.45 6.26
C ASP A 531 -1.30 -29.47 5.18
N ASP A 532 -2.17 -28.52 5.53
CA ASP A 532 -2.62 -27.45 4.65
C ASP A 532 -1.50 -26.45 4.31
N LEU A 533 -0.67 -26.11 5.30
CA LEU A 533 0.40 -25.12 5.16
C LEU A 533 1.68 -25.72 4.56
N SER A 534 1.91 -27.02 4.73
CA SER A 534 3.10 -27.72 4.22
C SER A 534 2.90 -28.36 2.84
N ARG A 535 1.76 -28.11 2.16
CA ARG A 535 1.46 -28.66 0.82
C ARG A 535 2.57 -28.36 -0.19
N GLU A 536 3.19 -27.18 -0.09
CA GLU A 536 4.36 -26.76 -0.87
C GLU A 536 5.58 -26.53 0.03
N VAL A 537 5.83 -27.47 0.95
CA VAL A 537 6.93 -27.46 1.94
C VAL A 537 6.72 -26.49 3.11
N ALA A 538 6.51 -25.19 2.85
CA ALA A 538 6.26 -24.16 3.87
C ALA A 538 5.64 -22.89 3.24
N LEU A 539 5.62 -21.76 3.96
CA LEU A 539 5.03 -20.49 3.51
C LEU A 539 6.08 -19.41 3.20
N PRO A 540 5.90 -18.57 2.15
CA PRO A 540 4.72 -18.48 1.28
C PRO A 540 4.66 -19.62 0.26
N SER A 541 3.48 -19.82 -0.32
CA SER A 541 3.22 -20.84 -1.35
C SER A 541 2.37 -20.26 -2.48
N THR A 542 2.11 -21.04 -3.53
CA THR A 542 1.16 -20.61 -4.57
C THR A 542 -0.27 -20.41 -4.05
N PHE A 543 -0.57 -20.89 -2.84
CA PHE A 543 -1.87 -20.79 -2.18
C PHE A 543 -1.90 -19.84 -0.98
N PHE A 544 -0.74 -19.37 -0.50
CA PHE A 544 -0.62 -18.41 0.60
C PHE A 544 0.37 -17.29 0.33
N PRO A 545 -0.02 -16.03 0.54
CA PRO A 545 0.78 -14.89 0.11
C PRO A 545 1.88 -14.42 1.05
N SER A 546 1.94 -14.96 2.26
CA SER A 546 2.87 -14.55 3.31
C SER A 546 3.47 -15.79 3.96
N ASP A 547 4.63 -15.63 4.59
CA ASP A 547 5.21 -16.61 5.51
C ASP A 547 4.50 -16.64 6.88
N HIS A 548 3.64 -15.65 7.14
CA HIS A 548 2.72 -15.62 8.28
C HIS A 548 1.30 -16.05 7.90
N VAL A 549 0.49 -16.35 8.91
CA VAL A 549 -0.93 -16.68 8.80
C VAL A 549 -1.75 -15.62 9.54
N ALA A 550 -2.75 -15.04 8.86
CA ALA A 550 -3.59 -14.03 9.47
C ALA A 550 -4.31 -14.54 10.73
N LEU A 551 -4.28 -13.73 11.79
CA LEU A 551 -5.10 -13.87 12.99
C LEU A 551 -6.43 -13.14 12.78
N ILE A 552 -7.55 -13.78 13.12
CA ILE A 552 -8.88 -13.17 13.02
C ILE A 552 -9.69 -13.50 14.27
N ALA A 553 -10.14 -12.47 14.98
CA ALA A 553 -10.95 -12.61 16.19
C ALA A 553 -12.19 -11.71 16.14
N ASP A 554 -13.33 -12.26 16.56
CA ASP A 554 -14.57 -11.52 16.79
C ASP A 554 -14.67 -11.20 18.28
N LEU A 555 -14.55 -9.91 18.58
CA LEU A 555 -14.69 -9.35 19.91
C LEU A 555 -16.07 -8.69 20.07
N LYS A 556 -16.52 -8.54 21.30
CA LYS A 556 -17.77 -7.86 21.65
C LYS A 556 -17.54 -6.92 22.83
N TRP A 557 -18.20 -5.77 22.83
CA TRP A 557 -18.20 -4.86 23.98
C TRP A 557 -18.84 -5.52 25.20
N LYS A 558 -18.19 -5.44 26.36
CA LYS A 558 -18.81 -5.83 27.64
C LYS A 558 -19.67 -4.69 28.15
N CYS A 559 -20.92 -5.00 28.46
CA CYS A 559 -21.88 -4.06 29.06
C CYS A 559 -21.51 -3.69 30.49
#